data_AF-A0A359E4I6-F1
#
_entry.id   AF-A0A359E4I6-F1
#
_cell.length_a   1.000
_cell.length_b   1.000
_cell.length_c   1.000
_cell.angle_alpha   90.00
_cell.angle_beta   90.00
_cell.angle_gamma   90.00
#
_symmetry.space_group_name_H-M   'P 1'
#
loop_
_entity.id
_entity.type
_entity.pdbx_description
1 polymer ?
#
loop_
_entity_poly.entity_id
_entity_poly.type
_entity_poly.pdbx_seq_one_letter_code
_entity_poly.pdbx_strand_id
1 'polypeptide(L)' 'VVKINHNELLTYPNNYDQIMFGTIDQAYDMGAAAVGATIYFGSEESNRQIQEVAQAFAYAHELGMAT' A
#
# COMPACT_ATOMS: atom_id res chain seq x y z
N VAL A 1 -8.27 -9.37 2.37
CA VAL A 1 -7.16 -8.40 2.48
C VAL A 1 -7.13 -7.59 1.18
N VAL A 2 -7.22 -6.27 1.24
CA VAL A 2 -7.12 -5.39 0.06
C VAL A 2 -5.69 -4.90 -0.09
N LYS A 3 -5.12 -4.96 -1.29
CA LYS A 3 -3.79 -4.40 -1.58
C LYS A 3 -3.93 -2.90 -1.86
N ILE A 4 -3.21 -2.05 -1.11
CA ILE A 4 -3.39 -0.59 -1.16
C ILE A 4 -2.40 0.15 -2.05
N ASN A 5 -1.35 -0.52 -2.53
CA ASN A 5 -0.39 0.03 -3.48
C ASN A 5 -0.12 -0.94 -4.64
N HIS A 6 0.37 -0.43 -5.77
CA HIS A 6 0.74 -1.24 -6.93
C HIS A 6 1.84 -0.53 -7.73
N ASN A 7 2.56 -1.27 -8.58
CA ASN A 7 3.54 -0.74 -9.52
C ASN A 7 3.16 -1.02 -10.98
N GLU A 8 3.96 -0.56 -11.92
CA GLU A 8 3.76 -0.83 -13.35
C GLU A 8 4.72 -1.92 -13.85
N LEU A 9 4.80 -3.05 -13.14
CA LEU A 9 5.74 -4.12 -13.49
C LEU A 9 5.55 -4.70 -14.90
N LEU A 10 4.33 -4.58 -15.45
CA LEU A 10 3.95 -5.12 -16.76
C LEU A 10 4.02 -4.07 -17.90
N THR A 11 4.61 -2.90 -17.68
CA THR A 11 4.87 -1.89 -18.73
C THR A 11 6.28 -2.03 -19.30
N TYR A 12 6.54 -1.41 -20.46
CA TYR A 12 7.90 -1.32 -21.03
C TYR A 12 8.29 0.14 -21.26
N PRO A 13 9.39 0.64 -20.65
CA PRO A 13 10.24 -0.06 -19.68
C PRO A 13 9.50 -0.35 -18.36
N ASN A 14 9.89 -1.41 -17.66
CA ASN A 14 9.27 -1.79 -16.38
C ASN A 14 9.51 -0.70 -15.32
N ASN A 15 8.49 -0.39 -14.50
CA ASN A 15 8.62 0.46 -13.32
C ASN A 15 8.33 -0.32 -12.03
N TYR A 16 9.25 -0.24 -11.07
CA TYR A 16 9.15 -0.93 -9.78
C TYR A 16 8.57 -0.06 -8.67
N ASP A 17 8.36 1.23 -8.92
CA ASP A 17 7.83 2.14 -7.92
C ASP A 17 6.41 1.75 -7.50
N GLN A 18 6.24 1.45 -6.22
CA GLN A 18 4.94 1.17 -5.62
C GLN A 18 4.30 2.49 -5.24
N ILE A 19 3.17 2.78 -5.87
CA ILE A 19 2.36 3.97 -5.60
C ILE A 19 1.04 3.56 -4.96
N MET A 20 0.47 4.45 -4.14
CA MET A 20 -0.84 4.23 -3.54
C MET A 20 -1.91 4.12 -4.63
N PHE A 21 -2.66 3.02 -4.59
CA PHE A 21 -3.71 2.69 -5.55
C PHE A 21 -5.11 2.83 -4.94
N GLY A 22 -5.24 2.65 -3.63
CA GLY A 22 -6.50 2.79 -2.90
C GLY A 22 -6.31 3.45 -1.54
N THR A 23 -7.40 3.90 -0.94
CA THR A 23 -7.41 4.49 0.41
C THR A 23 -7.88 3.47 1.45
N ILE A 24 -7.48 3.70 2.70
CA ILE A 24 -7.93 2.87 3.83
C ILE A 24 -9.43 3.01 4.05
N ASP A 25 -9.98 4.23 3.98
CA ASP A 25 -11.41 4.48 4.12
C ASP A 25 -12.24 3.67 3.14
N GLN A 26 -11.85 3.70 1.85
CA GLN A 26 -12.58 2.97 0.83
C GLN A 26 -12.50 1.45 1.06
N ALA A 27 -11.34 0.94 1.48
CA ALA A 27 -11.21 -0.48 1.82
C ALA A 27 -12.12 -0.85 3.02
N TYR A 28 -12.16 0.00 4.05
CA TYR A 28 -12.99 -0.19 5.22
C TYR A 28 -14.50 -0.12 4.90
N ASP A 29 -14.93 0.90 4.17
CA ASP A 29 -16.32 1.11 3.77
C ASP A 29 -16.86 -0.03 2.90
N MET A 30 -15.99 -0.66 2.11
CA MET A 30 -16.30 -1.85 1.31
C MET A 30 -16.27 -3.16 2.11
N GLY A 31 -15.99 -3.10 3.41
CA GLY A 31 -16.00 -4.26 4.32
C GLY A 31 -14.72 -5.08 4.35
N ALA A 32 -13.57 -4.51 3.96
CA ALA A 32 -12.30 -5.23 4.05
C ALA A 32 -11.91 -5.47 5.52
N ALA A 33 -11.59 -6.71 5.88
CA ALA A 33 -11.09 -7.04 7.21
C ALA A 33 -9.62 -6.67 7.44
N ALA A 34 -8.88 -6.39 6.36
CA ALA A 34 -7.45 -6.14 6.40
C ALA A 34 -6.97 -5.46 5.12
N VAL A 35 -5.85 -4.75 5.22
CA VAL A 35 -5.11 -4.16 4.08
C VAL A 35 -3.71 -4.74 3.99
N GLY A 36 -3.04 -4.56 2.86
CA GLY A 36 -1.65 -4.99 2.68
C GLY A 36 -0.94 -4.17 1.61
N ALA A 37 0.37 -4.06 1.72
CA ALA A 37 1.20 -3.28 0.81
C ALA A 37 2.45 -4.06 0.38
N THR A 38 3.04 -3.67 -0.74
CA THR A 38 4.35 -4.17 -1.19
C THR A 38 5.37 -3.06 -1.14
N ILE A 39 6.57 -3.38 -0.66
CA ILE A 39 7.74 -2.51 -0.70
C ILE A 39 8.88 -3.35 -1.25
N TYR A 40 9.60 -2.83 -2.25
CA TYR A 40 10.84 -3.43 -2.70
C TYR A 40 12.01 -2.78 -1.96
N PHE A 41 12.40 -3.37 -0.83
CA PHE A 41 13.49 -2.81 -0.04
C PHE A 41 14.78 -2.66 -0.87
N GLY A 42 15.40 -1.47 -0.75
CA GLY A 42 16.61 -1.12 -1.50
C GLY A 42 16.35 -0.48 -2.86
N SER A 43 15.10 -0.39 -3.34
CA SER A 43 14.79 0.47 -4.48
C SER A 43 14.93 1.95 -4.11
N GLU A 44 15.18 2.81 -5.10
CA GLU A 44 15.30 4.27 -4.93
C GLU A 44 14.12 4.86 -4.12
N GLU A 45 12.90 4.44 -4.43
CA GLU A 45 11.67 4.93 -3.81
C GLU A 45 11.30 4.24 -2.48
N SER A 46 12.08 3.25 -2.02
CA SER A 46 11.70 2.42 -0.86
C SER A 46 11.55 3.22 0.43
N ASN A 47 12.36 4.26 0.64
CA ASN A 47 12.25 5.14 1.80
C ASN A 47 10.93 5.93 1.86
N ARG A 48 10.40 6.32 0.69
CA ARG A 48 9.10 7.00 0.57
C ARG A 48 7.97 6.01 0.87
N GLN A 49 8.03 4.84 0.22
CA GLN A 49 7.05 3.77 0.39
C GLN A 49 6.96 3.29 1.85
N ILE A 50 8.08 3.18 2.58
CA ILE A 50 8.08 2.81 4.01
C ILE A 50 7.28 3.81 4.84
N GLN A 51 7.46 5.11 4.60
CA GLN A 51 6.75 6.16 5.35
C GLN A 51 5.26 6.17 5.01
N GLU A 52 4.91 6.09 3.72
CA GLU A 52 3.52 6.06 3.25
C GLU A 52 2.77 4.83 3.78
N VAL A 53 3.39 3.64 3.68
CA VAL A 53 2.80 2.39 4.18
C VAL A 53 2.67 2.42 5.70
N ALA A 54 3.66 2.95 6.44
CA ALA A 54 3.57 3.07 7.88
C ALA A 54 2.40 3.97 8.32
N GLN A 55 2.17 5.09 7.64
CA GLN A 55 1.03 5.98 7.89
C GLN A 55 -0.30 5.28 7.58
N ALA A 56 -0.39 4.59 6.45
CA ALA A 56 -1.58 3.85 6.06
C ALA A 56 -1.90 2.71 7.04
N PHE A 57 -0.88 1.99 7.52
CA PHE A 57 -1.05 0.91 8.49
C PHE A 57 -1.44 1.42 9.87
N ALA A 58 -0.86 2.54 10.31
CA ALA A 58 -1.28 3.19 11.55
C ALA A 58 -2.77 3.55 11.51
N TYR A 59 -3.24 4.13 10.40
CA TYR A 59 -4.65 4.47 10.24
C TYR A 59 -5.55 3.22 10.14
N ALA A 60 -5.13 2.18 9.42
CA ALA A 60 -5.86 0.91 9.36
C ALA A 60 -6.05 0.27 10.75
N HIS A 61 -5.05 0.39 11.64
CA HIS A 61 -5.17 -0.07 13.02
C HIS A 61 -6.16 0.75 13.85
N GLU A 62 -6.26 2.07 13.63
CA GLU A 62 -7.28 2.90 14.29
C GLU A 62 -8.70 2.46 13.94
N LEU A 63 -8.92 1.94 12.72
CA LEU A 63 -10.18 1.36 12.27
C LEU A 63 -10.35 -0.13 12.66
N GLY A 64 -9.38 -0.73 13.35
CA GLY A 64 -9.42 -2.13 13.78
C GLY A 64 -9.15 -3.15 12.66
N MET A 65 -8.57 -2.73 11.54
CA MET A 65 -8.20 -3.61 10.44
C MET A 65 -6.84 -4.27 10.69
N ALA A 66 -6.62 -5.50 10.19
CA ALA A 66 -5.28 -6.10 10.16
C ALA A 66 -4.44 -5.52 9.01
N THR A 67 -3.10 -5.55 9.16
CA THR A 67 -2.12 -5.06 8.18
C THR A 67 -1.07 -6.12 7.82
#